data_AF-A0A7S1YTV4-F1
#
_entry.id   AF-A0A7S1YTV4-F1
#
_cell.length_a   1.000
_cell.length_b   1.000
_cell.length_c   1.000
_cell.angle_alpha   90.00
_cell.angle_beta   90.00
_cell.angle_gamma   90.00
#
_symmetry.space_group_name_H-M   'P 1'
#
loop_
_entity.id
_entity.type
_entity.pdbx_description
1 polymer ?
#
loop_
_entity_poly.entity_id
_entity_poly.type
_entity_poly.pdbx_seq_one_letter_code
_entity_poly.pdbx_strand_id
1 'polypeptide(L)'
;MAKQTSTEMLESLPVLEDPLKLAAMAYLTRLTLWSFLAGEKFSHFVLLAVTKMVHITLSHGWSELSANSLTLLGAISLHIVGDVDTAQNIGESAMQLQERCESETGKARTFLVLHAY
;
A
#
# COMPACT_ATOMS: atom_id res chain seq x y z
N MET A 1 2.03 18.41 11.32
CA MET A 1 3.48 18.09 11.21
C MET A 1 3.66 16.77 10.44
N ALA A 2 3.23 16.72 9.18
CA ALA A 2 3.32 15.52 8.33
C ALA A 2 4.18 15.82 7.07
N LYS A 3 5.36 16.42 7.26
CA LYS A 3 6.08 17.10 6.16
C LYS A 3 7.44 16.52 5.78
N GLN A 4 7.82 15.32 6.26
CA GLN A 4 9.16 14.78 5.96
C GLN A 4 9.36 13.28 6.22
N THR A 5 8.31 12.46 6.24
CA THR A 5 8.45 11.00 6.42
C THR A 5 8.74 10.29 5.07
N SER A 6 9.06 11.06 4.02
CA SER A 6 8.44 10.95 2.69
C SER A 6 9.08 9.97 1.70
N THR A 7 10.35 9.62 1.80
CA THR A 7 11.00 8.77 0.80
C THR A 7 12.20 8.05 1.41
N GLU A 8 13.06 8.81 2.09
CA GLU A 8 14.27 8.31 2.75
C GLU A 8 13.99 7.18 3.76
N MET A 9 12.85 7.26 4.47
CA MET A 9 12.43 6.20 5.39
C MET A 9 12.09 4.90 4.64
N LEU A 10 11.44 4.99 3.47
CA LEU A 10 11.13 3.81 2.66
C LEU A 10 12.38 3.27 1.96
N GLU A 11 13.30 4.13 1.54
CA GLU A 11 14.59 3.74 0.95
C GLU A 11 15.43 2.91 1.92
N SER A 12 15.47 3.33 3.18
CA SER A 12 16.22 2.64 4.24
C SER A 12 15.59 1.34 4.74
N LEU A 13 14.36 1.01 4.32
CA LEU A 13 13.74 -0.26 4.72
C LEU A 13 14.49 -1.45 4.10
N PRO A 14 14.78 -2.50 4.91
CA PRO A 14 15.32 -3.74 4.40
C PRO A 14 14.27 -4.48 3.55
N VAL A 15 14.71 -5.42 2.73
CA VAL A 15 13.80 -6.36 2.06
C VAL A 15 13.16 -7.26 3.10
N LEU A 16 11.85 -7.49 2.98
CA LEU A 16 11.08 -8.38 3.84
C LEU A 16 11.36 -9.84 3.47
N GLU A 17 12.17 -10.53 4.27
CA GLU A 17 12.55 -11.92 4.04
C GLU A 17 11.68 -12.93 4.80
N ASP A 18 10.92 -12.48 5.81
CA ASP A 18 10.12 -13.38 6.65
C ASP A 18 8.94 -13.97 5.84
N PRO A 19 8.91 -15.31 5.60
CA PRO A 19 7.90 -15.94 4.77
C PRO A 19 6.49 -15.86 5.37
N LEU A 20 6.35 -15.81 6.70
CA LEU A 20 5.05 -15.66 7.34
C LEU A 20 4.46 -14.28 7.10
N LYS A 21 5.30 -13.24 7.13
CA LYS A 21 4.88 -11.87 6.86
C LYS A 21 4.55 -11.66 5.39
N LEU A 22 5.33 -12.25 4.49
CA LEU A 22 5.04 -12.28 3.06
C LEU A 22 3.69 -12.97 2.78
N ALA A 23 3.45 -14.13 3.39
CA ALA A 23 2.18 -14.85 3.27
C ALA A 23 1.00 -14.02 3.82
N ALA A 24 1.20 -13.34 4.95
CA ALA A 24 0.20 -12.45 5.53
C ALA A 24 -0.13 -11.28 4.58
N MET A 25 0.88 -10.62 4.00
CA MET A 25 0.65 -9.55 3.01
C MET A 25 -0.09 -10.05 1.77
N ALA A 26 0.25 -11.25 1.26
CA ALA A 26 -0.42 -11.83 0.12
C ALA A 26 -1.89 -12.17 0.41
N TYR A 27 -2.16 -12.71 1.60
CA TYR A 27 -3.52 -13.00 2.05
C TYR A 27 -4.34 -11.72 2.21
N LEU A 28 -3.79 -10.72 2.90
CA LEU A 28 -4.44 -9.42 3.10
C LEU A 28 -4.73 -8.73 1.78
N THR A 29 -3.77 -8.71 0.84
CA THR A 29 -3.96 -8.13 -0.50
C THR A 29 -5.16 -8.73 -1.22
N ARG A 30 -5.29 -10.06 -1.19
CA ARG A 30 -6.44 -10.76 -1.79
C ARG A 30 -7.72 -10.43 -1.05
N LEU A 31 -7.69 -10.44 0.28
CA LEU A 31 -8.85 -10.15 1.12
C LEU A 31 -9.37 -8.73 0.87
N THR A 32 -8.48 -7.75 0.69
CA THR A 32 -8.87 -6.35 0.43
C THR A 32 -9.83 -6.22 -0.74
N LEU A 33 -9.55 -6.89 -1.86
CA LEU A 33 -10.43 -6.85 -3.04
C LEU A 33 -11.80 -7.48 -2.75
N TRP A 34 -11.82 -8.65 -2.11
CA TRP A 34 -13.07 -9.32 -1.77
C TRP A 34 -13.90 -8.54 -0.76
N SER A 35 -13.26 -7.93 0.25
CA SER A 35 -13.91 -7.08 1.23
C SER A 35 -14.51 -5.82 0.59
N PHE A 36 -13.84 -5.24 -0.41
CA PHE A 36 -14.38 -4.12 -1.18
C PHE A 36 -15.62 -4.52 -1.98
N LEU A 37 -15.57 -5.66 -2.68
CA LEU A 37 -16.69 -6.16 -3.49
C LEU A 37 -17.89 -6.67 -2.68
N ALA A 38 -17.66 -7.11 -1.44
CA ALA A 38 -18.71 -7.62 -0.55
C ALA A 38 -19.65 -6.54 0.00
N GLY A 39 -19.43 -5.26 -0.35
CA GLY A 39 -20.29 -4.14 -0.01
C GLY A 39 -20.11 -3.60 1.41
N GLU A 40 -21.03 -2.74 1.84
CA GLU A 40 -20.90 -1.92 3.05
C GLU A 40 -20.55 -2.71 4.31
N LYS A 41 -21.14 -3.91 4.49
CA LYS A 41 -20.96 -4.74 5.69
C LYS A 41 -19.52 -5.20 5.91
N PHE A 42 -18.73 -5.30 4.84
CA PHE A 42 -17.34 -5.76 4.91
C PHE A 42 -16.33 -4.67 4.52
N SER A 43 -16.79 -3.48 4.16
CA SER A 43 -15.94 -2.34 3.79
C SER A 43 -14.91 -1.98 4.88
N HIS A 44 -15.25 -2.11 6.16
CA HIS A 44 -14.32 -1.85 7.27
C HIS A 44 -13.08 -2.76 7.26
N PHE A 45 -13.16 -3.97 6.69
CA PHE A 45 -12.01 -4.86 6.56
C PHE A 45 -10.98 -4.35 5.55
N VAL A 46 -11.38 -3.53 4.57
CA VAL A 46 -10.46 -2.90 3.61
C VAL A 46 -9.45 -2.04 4.36
N LEU A 47 -9.94 -1.14 5.22
CA LEU A 47 -9.09 -0.26 6.01
C LEU A 47 -8.18 -1.05 6.95
N LEU A 48 -8.72 -2.05 7.65
CA LEU A 48 -7.93 -2.90 8.54
C LEU A 48 -6.83 -3.67 7.79
N ALA A 49 -7.16 -4.23 6.63
CA ALA A 49 -6.21 -4.98 5.82
C ALA A 49 -5.09 -4.07 5.30
N VAL A 50 -5.45 -2.92 4.73
CA VAL A 50 -4.49 -1.95 4.19
C VAL A 50 -3.57 -1.42 5.28
N THR A 51 -4.11 -0.97 6.41
CA THR A 51 -3.28 -0.48 7.53
C THR A 51 -2.36 -1.57 8.10
N LYS A 52 -2.82 -2.84 8.15
CA LYS A 52 -1.97 -3.94 8.59
C LYS A 52 -0.83 -4.23 7.61
N MET A 53 -1.08 -4.18 6.30
CA MET A 53 -0.04 -4.35 5.28
C MET A 53 0.99 -3.22 5.31
N VAL A 54 0.54 -1.98 5.51
CA VAL A 54 1.43 -0.82 5.66
C VAL A 54 2.25 -0.95 6.94
N HIS A 55 1.64 -1.36 8.05
CA HIS A 55 2.36 -1.61 9.29
C HIS A 55 3.43 -2.70 9.14
N ILE A 56 3.13 -3.80 8.43
CA ILE A 56 4.15 -4.82 8.12
C ILE A 56 5.30 -4.22 7.33
N THR A 57 4.99 -3.41 6.31
CA THR A 57 6.00 -2.74 5.47
C THR A 57 6.92 -1.85 6.31
N LEU A 58 6.35 -0.99 7.14
CA LEU A 58 7.09 -0.03 7.96
C LEU A 58 7.88 -0.68 9.10
N SER A 59 7.39 -1.81 9.64
CA SER A 59 7.98 -2.43 10.84
C SER A 59 8.95 -3.57 10.53
N HIS A 60 8.85 -4.18 9.34
CA HIS A 60 9.55 -5.42 9.02
C HIS A 60 10.28 -5.39 7.69
N GLY A 61 10.17 -4.31 6.92
CA GLY A 61 10.78 -4.19 5.61
C GLY A 61 9.77 -4.29 4.48
N TRP A 62 10.23 -4.04 3.25
CA TRP A 62 9.38 -3.94 2.08
C TRP A 62 9.38 -5.21 1.23
N SER A 63 8.31 -5.40 0.46
CA SER A 63 8.18 -6.45 -0.56
C SER A 63 7.48 -5.89 -1.80
N GLU A 64 7.35 -6.69 -2.86
CA GLU A 64 6.54 -6.31 -4.03
C GLU A 64 5.09 -5.92 -3.68
N LEU A 65 4.55 -6.45 -2.58
CA LEU A 65 3.20 -6.15 -2.11
C LEU A 65 3.11 -4.83 -1.32
N SER A 66 4.24 -4.26 -0.92
CA SER A 66 4.30 -3.01 -0.16
C SER A 66 3.92 -1.80 -1.00
N ALA A 67 4.33 -1.74 -2.26
CA ALA A 67 3.91 -0.66 -3.16
C ALA A 67 2.38 -0.64 -3.33
N ASN A 68 1.78 -1.82 -3.50
CA ASN A 68 0.34 -1.97 -3.58
C ASN A 68 -0.38 -1.51 -2.29
N SER A 69 0.14 -1.85 -1.10
CA SER A 69 -0.49 -1.44 0.16
C SER A 69 -0.41 0.06 0.40
N LEU A 70 0.71 0.71 0.05
CA LEU A 70 0.83 2.16 0.08
C LEU A 70 -0.13 2.83 -0.91
N THR A 71 -0.24 2.30 -2.13
CA THR A 71 -1.16 2.84 -3.14
C THR A 71 -2.61 2.78 -2.66
N LEU A 72 -3.02 1.66 -2.05
CA LEU A 72 -4.35 1.51 -1.46
C LEU A 72 -4.58 2.48 -0.28
N LEU A 73 -3.54 2.77 0.51
CA LEU A 73 -3.63 3.77 1.57
C LEU A 73 -3.80 5.18 0.98
N GLY A 74 -3.09 5.52 -0.11
CA GLY A 74 -3.27 6.77 -0.84
C GLY A 74 -4.70 6.93 -1.35
N ALA A 75 -5.27 5.88 -1.97
CA ALA A 75 -6.65 5.88 -2.42
C ALA A 75 -7.66 6.08 -1.26
N ILE A 76 -7.40 5.48 -0.10
CA ILE A 76 -8.22 5.70 1.11
C ILE A 76 -8.13 7.16 1.58
N SER A 77 -6.92 7.73 1.64
CA SER A 77 -6.71 9.14 2.01
C SER A 77 -7.46 10.09 1.06
N LEU A 78 -7.46 9.80 -0.23
CA LEU A 78 -8.18 10.59 -1.22
C LEU A 78 -9.71 10.45 -1.07
N HIS A 79 -10.25 9.23 -1.12
CA HIS A 79 -11.69 9.02 -1.26
C HIS A 79 -12.47 9.06 0.05
N ILE A 80 -11.84 8.65 1.16
CA ILE A 80 -12.50 8.60 2.47
C ILE A 80 -12.20 9.86 3.27
N VAL A 81 -10.95 10.29 3.28
CA VAL A 81 -10.51 11.45 4.09
C VAL A 81 -10.64 12.76 3.31
N GLY A 82 -10.52 12.74 1.98
CA GLY A 82 -10.51 13.94 1.15
C GLY A 82 -9.17 14.69 1.16
N ASP A 83 -8.10 14.06 1.65
CA ASP A 83 -6.77 14.66 1.76
C ASP A 83 -5.92 14.33 0.53
N VAL A 84 -6.00 15.22 -0.45
CA VAL A 84 -5.31 15.09 -1.75
C VAL A 84 -3.80 15.15 -1.57
N ASP A 85 -3.29 16.05 -0.72
CA ASP A 85 -1.85 16.23 -0.52
C ASP A 85 -1.23 14.97 0.09
N THR A 86 -1.89 14.40 1.11
CA THR A 86 -1.45 13.13 1.71
C THR A 86 -1.54 11.98 0.71
N ALA A 87 -2.62 11.90 -0.07
CA ALA A 87 -2.78 10.88 -1.09
C ALA A 87 -1.67 10.94 -2.16
N GLN A 88 -1.32 12.14 -2.62
CA GLN A 88 -0.24 12.35 -3.58
C GLN A 88 1.12 11.92 -3.02
N ASN A 89 1.46 12.37 -1.81
CA ASN A 89 2.74 12.00 -1.17
C ASN A 89 2.89 10.48 -0.98
N ILE A 90 1.81 9.80 -0.59
CA ILE A 90 1.79 8.34 -0.44
C ILE A 90 1.86 7.65 -1.82
N GLY A 91 1.22 8.21 -2.84
CA GLY A 91 1.30 7.70 -4.21
C GLY A 91 2.72 7.76 -4.78
N GLU A 92 3.40 8.90 -4.61
CA GLU A 92 4.81 9.06 -5.02
C GLU A 92 5.72 8.06 -4.30
N SER A 93 5.52 7.89 -3.00
CA SER A 93 6.21 6.87 -2.18
C SER A 93 6.00 5.45 -2.72
N ALA A 94 4.78 5.12 -3.14
CA ALA A 94 4.46 3.81 -3.68
C ALA A 94 5.14 3.57 -5.04
N MET A 95 5.21 4.59 -5.91
CA MET A 95 5.92 4.49 -7.19
C MET A 95 7.42 4.26 -7.00
N GLN A 96 8.06 5.00 -6.09
CA GLN A 96 9.49 4.82 -5.79
C GLN A 96 9.78 3.41 -5.26
N LEU A 97 8.90 2.89 -4.39
CA LEU A 97 9.04 1.52 -3.89
C LEU A 97 8.84 0.49 -5.00
N GLN A 98 7.96 0.77 -5.96
CA GLN A 98 7.71 -0.10 -7.11
C GLN A 98 8.91 -0.16 -8.07
N GLU A 99 9.62 0.96 -8.27
CA GLU A 99 10.84 1.01 -9.09
C GLU A 99 11.91 0.04 -8.58
N ARG A 100 11.97 -0.19 -7.25
CA ARG A 100 12.89 -1.15 -6.61
C ARG A 100 12.51 -2.61 -6.81
N CYS A 101 11.23 -2.89 -7.09
CA CYS A 101 10.72 -4.26 -7.14
C CYS A 101 10.99 -4.97 -8.47
N GLU A 102 11.41 -4.25 -9.52
CA GLU A 102 11.54 -4.75 -10.92
C GLU A 102 10.31 -5.52 -11.46
N SER A 103 9.18 -5.49 -10.74
CA SER A 103 8.00 -6.31 -11.01
C SER A 103 7.02 -5.56 -11.92
N GLU A 104 6.91 -5.99 -13.17
CA GLU A 104 5.96 -5.43 -14.14
C GLU A 104 4.50 -5.56 -13.69
N THR A 105 4.18 -6.63 -12.96
CA THR A 105 2.83 -6.84 -12.41
C THR A 105 2.53 -5.86 -11.28
N GLY A 106 3.53 -5.60 -10.42
CA GLY A 106 3.40 -4.59 -9.37
C GLY A 106 3.21 -3.19 -9.95
N LYS A 107 3.97 -2.83 -11.01
CA LYS A 107 3.78 -1.58 -11.73
C LYS A 107 2.35 -1.46 -12.24
N ALA A 108 1.85 -2.44 -12.99
CA ALA A 108 0.50 -2.38 -13.55
C ALA A 108 -0.58 -2.14 -12.47
N ARG A 109 -0.45 -2.77 -11.29
CA ARG A 109 -1.40 -2.57 -10.17
C ARG A 109 -1.29 -1.19 -9.55
N THR A 110 -0.07 -0.72 -9.29
CA THR A 110 0.19 0.61 -8.72
C THR A 110 -0.33 1.69 -9.66
N PHE A 111 -0.02 1.60 -10.95
CA PHE A 111 -0.52 2.53 -11.97
C PHE A 111 -2.04 2.47 -12.11
N LEU A 112 -2.65 1.28 -12.10
CA LEU A 112 -4.11 1.15 -12.15
C LEU A 112 -4.77 1.92 -11.02
N VAL A 113 -4.29 1.77 -9.77
CA VAL A 113 -4.93 2.44 -8.63
C VAL A 113 -4.63 3.93 -8.60
N LEU A 114 -3.43 4.37 -8.97
CA LEU A 114 -3.06 5.79 -9.03
C LEU A 114 -3.78 6.56 -10.14
N HIS A 115 -4.00 5.93 -11.30
CA HIS A 115 -4.57 6.59 -12.49
C HIS A 115 -6.02 6.18 -12.81
N ALA A 116 -6.65 5.33 -12.01
CA ALA A 116 -8.06 4.99 -12.21
C ALA A 116 -9.02 6.17 -11.94
N TYR A 117 -8.53 7.27 -11.35
CA TYR A 117 -9.36 8.38 -10.88
C TYR A 117 -8.72 9.75 -11.15
#